data_AF-D2V3S3-F1
#
_entry.id   AF-D2V3S3-F1
#
_cell.length_a   1.000
_cell.length_b   1.000
_cell.length_c   1.000
_cell.angle_alpha   90.00
_cell.angle_beta   90.00
_cell.angle_gamma   90.00
#
_symmetry.space_group_name_H-M   'P 1'
#
loop_
_entity.id
_entity.type
_entity.pdbx_description
1 polymer ?
#
loop_
_entity_poly.entity_id
_entity_poly.type
_entity_poly.pdbx_seq_one_letter_code
_entity_poly.pdbx_strand_id
1 'polypeptide(L)'
;MDLETGEYVSSLVKPSCPITMNARQLTGITSELFSDCLEFNQHIQRIKEFIGNDDVLLIAHNGKKFDERVLKYHFTDNLSQFENCTLVDSLQMITKFNDDLPTVTRFSKKQQKLVEKKDKKLVSIYKHIFGSEIEDAHFALSDVKALALISVVRFSAHFCDAPKKHGMLPKLIYL
;
A
#
# COMPACT_ATOMS: atom_id res chain seq x y z
N MET A 1 -2.61 -6.86 -1.33
CA MET A 1 -2.95 -7.43 -2.66
C MET A 1 -1.68 -7.90 -3.33
N ASP A 2 -1.68 -9.11 -3.86
CA ASP A 2 -0.63 -9.65 -4.70
C ASP A 2 -0.88 -9.21 -6.15
N LEU A 3 0.10 -8.55 -6.75
CA LEU A 3 -0.04 -8.00 -8.09
C LEU A 3 -0.02 -9.07 -9.19
N GLU A 4 0.71 -10.17 -8.98
CA GLU A 4 0.87 -11.21 -9.99
C GLU A 4 -0.40 -12.06 -10.10
N THR A 5 -0.92 -12.50 -8.96
CA THR A 5 -2.08 -13.39 -8.90
C THR A 5 -3.41 -12.63 -8.83
N GLY A 6 -3.39 -11.37 -8.41
CA GLY A 6 -4.60 -10.59 -8.10
C GLY A 6 -5.25 -10.97 -6.77
N GLU A 7 -4.69 -11.93 -6.03
CA GLU A 7 -5.22 -12.35 -4.73
C GLU A 7 -5.07 -11.25 -3.69
N TYR A 8 -6.00 -11.19 -2.73
CA TYR A 8 -5.92 -10.24 -1.64
C TYR A 8 -6.59 -10.77 -0.37
N VAL A 9 -6.07 -10.29 0.77
CA VAL A 9 -6.71 -10.44 2.08
C VAL A 9 -7.24 -9.06 2.49
N SER A 10 -8.51 -9.02 2.86
CA SER A 10 -9.15 -7.84 3.45
C SER A 10 -10.13 -8.29 4.53
N SER A 11 -10.15 -7.56 5.64
CA SER A 11 -11.08 -7.78 6.75
C SER A 11 -11.22 -6.50 7.56
N LEU A 12 -12.38 -6.31 8.17
CA LEU A 12 -12.53 -5.41 9.29
C LEU A 12 -11.82 -6.01 10.52
N VAL A 13 -11.22 -5.15 11.34
CA VAL A 13 -10.50 -5.54 12.56
C VAL A 13 -11.12 -4.79 13.73
N LYS A 14 -11.44 -5.52 14.80
CA LYS A 14 -11.92 -4.94 16.04
C LYS A 14 -10.78 -4.21 16.76
N PRO A 15 -10.89 -2.88 16.94
CA PRO A 15 -9.85 -2.13 17.62
C PRO A 15 -9.91 -2.35 19.14
N SER A 16 -8.75 -2.37 19.79
CA SER A 16 -8.66 -2.47 21.26
C SER A 16 -8.92 -1.15 21.98
N CYS A 17 -9.02 -0.04 21.24
CA CYS A 17 -9.29 1.28 21.75
C CYS A 17 -10.37 2.01 20.93
N PRO A 18 -11.04 3.03 21.50
CA PRO A 18 -12.06 3.78 20.78
C PRO A 18 -11.52 4.47 19.53
N ILE A 19 -12.30 4.43 18.45
CA ILE A 19 -11.95 5.09 17.19
C ILE A 19 -12.06 6.61 17.37
N THR A 20 -10.99 7.33 17.03
CA THR A 20 -10.96 8.79 17.11
C THR A 20 -11.99 9.42 16.17
N MET A 21 -12.50 10.61 16.51
CA MET A 21 -13.50 11.31 15.68
C MET A 21 -12.98 11.56 14.26
N ASN A 22 -11.71 11.95 14.12
CA ASN A 22 -11.09 12.18 12.81
C ASN A 22 -11.03 10.90 11.96
N ALA A 23 -10.66 9.76 12.56
CA ALA A 23 -10.65 8.49 11.84
C ALA A 23 -12.06 8.11 11.37
N ARG A 24 -13.10 8.26 12.22
CA ARG A 24 -14.50 7.99 11.82
C ARG A 24 -14.97 8.88 10.68
N GLN A 25 -14.61 10.17 10.71
CA GLN A 25 -14.98 11.11 9.64
C GLN A 25 -14.33 10.76 8.31
N LEU A 26 -13.08 10.29 8.32
CA LEU A 26 -12.34 9.93 7.11
C LEU A 26 -12.81 8.62 6.50
N THR A 27 -13.03 7.60 7.31
CA THR A 27 -13.30 6.24 6.81
C THR A 27 -14.78 5.85 6.86
N GLY A 28 -15.64 6.66 7.49
CA GLY A 28 -17.06 6.32 7.73
C GLY A 28 -17.26 5.20 8.75
N ILE A 29 -16.18 4.71 9.33
CA ILE A 29 -16.17 3.57 10.23
C ILE A 29 -16.68 3.97 11.62
N THR A 30 -17.54 3.14 12.21
CA THR A 30 -18.10 3.33 13.56
C THR A 30 -17.86 2.11 14.45
N SER A 31 -18.02 2.26 15.76
CA SER A 31 -17.78 1.16 16.72
C SER A 31 -18.76 -0.01 16.52
N GLU A 32 -19.97 0.27 16.05
CA GLU A 32 -21.02 -0.72 15.83
C GLU A 32 -20.62 -1.73 14.73
N LEU A 33 -19.89 -1.27 13.70
CA LEU A 33 -19.39 -2.09 12.59
C LEU A 33 -18.42 -3.20 13.03
N PHE A 34 -17.82 -3.11 14.23
CA PHE A 34 -16.83 -4.09 14.71
C PHE A 34 -17.25 -4.90 15.92
N SER A 35 -18.49 -4.77 16.37
CA SER A 35 -18.98 -5.50 17.54
C SER A 35 -18.71 -7.00 17.43
N ASP A 36 -18.93 -7.56 16.24
CA ASP A 36 -18.74 -8.98 15.88
C ASP A 36 -17.46 -9.26 15.08
N CYS A 37 -16.58 -8.27 14.90
CA CYS A 37 -15.32 -8.47 14.17
C CYS A 37 -14.26 -9.14 15.03
N LEU A 38 -13.32 -9.82 14.37
CA LEU A 38 -12.16 -10.42 15.01
C LEU A 38 -11.14 -9.36 15.43
N GLU A 39 -10.41 -9.63 16.50
CA GLU A 39 -9.23 -8.87 16.89
C GLU A 39 -8.07 -9.10 15.90
N PHE A 40 -7.10 -8.18 15.86
CA PHE A 40 -6.00 -8.25 14.89
C PHE A 40 -5.20 -9.56 14.99
N ASN A 41 -4.91 -10.02 16.21
CA ASN A 41 -4.16 -11.25 16.47
C ASN A 41 -4.80 -12.49 15.83
N GLN A 42 -6.12 -12.52 15.69
CA GLN A 42 -6.86 -13.62 15.07
C GLN A 42 -6.73 -13.63 13.54
N HIS A 43 -6.32 -12.51 12.93
CA HIS A 43 -6.03 -12.44 11.50
C HIS A 43 -4.59 -12.80 11.13
N ILE A 44 -3.68 -12.87 12.12
CA ILE A 44 -2.24 -13.09 11.88
C ILE A 44 -2.01 -14.34 11.02
N GLN A 45 -2.64 -15.46 11.34
CA GLN A 45 -2.44 -16.71 10.60
C GLN A 45 -2.82 -16.60 9.12
N ARG A 46 -3.96 -15.95 8.83
CA ARG A 46 -4.40 -15.70 7.45
C ARG A 46 -3.44 -14.78 6.69
N ILE A 47 -2.89 -13.77 7.37
CA ILE A 47 -1.89 -12.87 6.78
C ILE A 47 -0.59 -13.63 6.49
N LYS A 48 -0.16 -14.51 7.41
CA LYS A 48 1.02 -15.37 7.24
C LYS A 48 0.89 -16.27 6.01
N GLU A 49 -0.23 -16.96 5.90
CA GLU A 49 -0.52 -17.85 4.77
C GLU A 49 -0.51 -17.10 3.44
N PHE A 50 -1.05 -15.87 3.42
CA PHE A 50 -1.05 -15.03 2.22
C PHE A 50 0.34 -14.52 1.81
N ILE A 51 1.17 -14.11 2.78
CA ILE A 51 2.55 -13.68 2.53
C ILE A 51 3.39 -14.88 2.06
N GLY A 52 3.25 -16.03 2.72
CA GLY A 52 4.04 -17.22 2.45
C GLY A 52 5.50 -17.10 2.91
N ASN A 53 6.37 -17.91 2.32
CA ASN A 53 7.80 -17.98 2.65
C ASN A 53 8.70 -17.39 1.56
N ASP A 54 8.11 -16.84 0.49
CA ASP A 54 8.85 -16.22 -0.62
C ASP A 54 9.48 -14.89 -0.19
N ASP A 55 10.47 -14.38 -0.93
CA ASP A 55 10.92 -13.01 -0.69
C ASP A 55 9.86 -12.02 -1.18
N VAL A 56 9.42 -11.14 -0.28
CA VAL A 56 8.30 -10.23 -0.53
C VAL A 56 8.75 -8.77 -0.42
N LEU A 57 8.35 -7.95 -1.39
CA LEU A 57 8.33 -6.51 -1.23
C LEU A 57 6.94 -6.06 -0.77
N LEU A 58 6.85 -5.60 0.47
CA LEU A 58 5.65 -4.97 1.01
C LEU A 58 5.64 -3.51 0.54
N ILE A 59 4.68 -3.13 -0.30
CA ILE A 59 4.59 -1.78 -0.87
C ILE A 59 3.46 -1.03 -0.18
N ALA A 60 3.79 0.06 0.50
CA ALA A 60 2.84 0.88 1.24
C ALA A 60 3.09 2.38 0.99
N HIS A 61 2.03 3.18 0.96
CA HIS A 61 2.16 4.63 0.81
C HIS A 61 2.37 5.30 2.17
N ASN A 62 3.55 5.91 2.37
CA ASN A 62 3.98 6.39 3.70
C ASN A 62 4.17 5.24 4.72
N GLY A 63 4.43 4.03 4.21
CA GLY A 63 4.47 2.79 4.98
C GLY A 63 5.45 2.77 6.14
N LYS A 64 6.67 3.30 5.93
CA LYS A 64 7.71 3.32 6.97
C LYS A 64 7.33 4.17 8.19
N LYS A 65 6.41 5.14 8.02
CA LYS A 65 5.94 5.99 9.11
C LYS A 65 4.65 5.50 9.73
N PHE A 66 3.87 4.70 9.03
CA PHE A 66 2.53 4.27 9.46
C PHE A 66 2.43 2.74 9.52
N ASP A 67 2.26 2.08 8.38
CA ASP A 67 1.99 0.65 8.26
C ASP A 67 3.03 -0.22 8.99
N GLU A 68 4.32 0.14 8.87
CA GLU A 68 5.40 -0.59 9.56
C GLU A 68 5.21 -0.62 11.06
N ARG A 69 4.74 0.49 11.65
CA ARG A 69 4.52 0.59 13.09
C ARG A 69 3.32 -0.23 13.52
N VAL A 70 2.25 -0.19 12.73
CA VAL A 70 1.04 -1.00 12.96
C VAL A 70 1.39 -2.49 12.91
N LEU A 71 2.11 -2.91 11.86
CA LEU A 71 2.56 -4.29 11.71
C LEU A 71 3.49 -4.69 12.86
N LYS A 72 4.52 -3.89 13.18
CA LYS A 72 5.44 -4.21 14.30
C LYS A 72 4.73 -4.32 15.64
N TYR A 73 3.76 -3.46 15.91
CA TYR A 73 2.98 -3.49 17.14
C TYR A 73 2.19 -4.81 17.27
N HIS A 74 1.48 -5.21 16.20
CA HIS A 74 0.63 -6.39 16.26
C HIS A 74 1.36 -7.72 16.03
N PHE A 75 2.50 -7.69 15.36
CA PHE A 75 3.33 -8.88 15.10
C PHE A 75 4.57 -8.93 15.99
N THR A 76 4.57 -8.29 17.17
CA THR A 76 5.74 -8.23 18.06
C THR A 76 6.34 -9.62 18.34
N ASP A 77 5.50 -10.63 18.59
CA ASP A 77 5.95 -12.02 18.84
C ASP A 77 6.22 -12.84 17.56
N ASN A 78 5.97 -12.25 16.39
CA ASN A 78 6.00 -12.90 15.08
C ASN A 78 6.83 -12.13 14.06
N LEU A 79 7.74 -11.25 14.50
CA LEU A 79 8.55 -10.42 13.61
C LEU A 79 9.46 -11.23 12.68
N SER A 80 9.86 -12.44 13.10
CA SER A 80 10.64 -13.36 12.27
C SER A 80 9.92 -13.71 10.96
N GLN A 81 8.59 -13.64 10.94
CA GLN A 81 7.79 -13.84 9.74
C GLN A 81 7.99 -12.74 8.68
N PHE A 82 8.49 -11.57 9.06
CA PHE A 82 8.81 -10.50 8.12
C PHE A 82 10.30 -10.47 7.75
N GLU A 83 11.09 -11.48 8.13
CA GLU A 83 12.51 -11.54 7.76
C GLU A 83 12.72 -11.68 6.24
N ASN A 84 11.78 -12.34 5.55
CA ASN A 84 11.71 -12.43 4.09
C ASN A 84 10.99 -11.22 3.46
N CYS A 85 10.49 -10.27 4.26
CA CYS A 85 9.74 -9.12 3.79
C CYS A 85 10.58 -7.85 3.85
N THR A 86 10.64 -7.11 2.74
CA THR A 86 11.22 -5.77 2.70
C THR A 86 10.12 -4.73 2.48
N LEU A 87 9.97 -3.79 3.41
CA LEU A 87 9.01 -2.70 3.27
C LEU A 87 9.56 -1.59 2.36
N VAL A 88 8.85 -1.35 1.26
CA VAL A 88 9.08 -0.30 0.28
C VAL A 88 8.04 0.80 0.48
N ASP A 89 8.53 2.01 0.76
CA ASP A 89 7.69 3.18 0.93
C ASP A 89 7.49 3.88 -0.42
N SER A 90 6.29 3.77 -0.99
CA SER A 90 5.99 4.35 -2.31
C SER A 90 6.12 5.86 -2.32
N LEU A 91 5.90 6.54 -1.19
CA LEU A 91 6.08 8.00 -1.09
C LEU A 91 7.55 8.40 -1.29
N GLN A 92 8.48 7.56 -0.81
CA GLN A 92 9.91 7.75 -1.06
C GLN A 92 10.26 7.48 -2.52
N MET A 93 9.66 6.43 -3.12
CA MET A 93 9.85 6.13 -4.55
C MET A 93 9.38 7.28 -5.44
N ILE A 94 8.18 7.81 -5.20
CA ILE A 94 7.62 8.96 -5.92
C ILE A 94 8.56 10.16 -5.84
N THR A 95 9.17 10.38 -4.67
CA THR A 95 10.12 11.48 -4.47
C THR A 95 11.44 11.25 -5.21
N LYS A 96 11.90 10.00 -5.28
CA LYS A 96 13.18 9.63 -5.88
C LYS A 96 13.12 9.56 -7.41
N PHE A 97 12.01 9.08 -7.96
CA PHE A 97 11.80 8.82 -9.40
C PHE A 97 10.82 9.83 -10.01
N ASN A 98 10.86 11.07 -9.54
CA ASN A 98 9.89 12.10 -9.92
C ASN A 98 9.96 12.45 -11.43
N ASP A 99 11.09 12.15 -12.07
CA ASP A 99 11.39 12.46 -13.46
C ASP A 99 11.11 11.28 -14.43
N ASP A 100 10.91 10.05 -13.92
CA ASP A 100 10.78 8.81 -14.71
C ASP A 100 9.32 8.49 -15.12
N LEU A 101 8.54 9.53 -15.45
CA LEU A 101 7.23 9.32 -16.06
C LEU A 101 7.43 8.75 -17.48
N PRO A 102 6.87 7.57 -17.81
CA PRO A 102 6.93 7.09 -19.19
C PRO A 102 6.29 8.12 -20.12
N THR A 103 7.03 8.54 -21.15
CA THR A 103 6.58 9.41 -22.26
C THR A 103 5.48 8.75 -23.12
N VAL A 104 4.79 7.72 -22.62
CA VAL A 104 3.91 6.84 -23.38
C VAL A 104 2.49 7.40 -23.50
N THR A 105 2.13 8.36 -22.66
CA THR A 105 0.92 9.17 -22.84
C THR A 105 1.34 10.60 -23.13
N ARG A 106 0.78 11.17 -24.22
CA ARG A 106 0.82 12.61 -24.53
C ARG A 106 0.10 13.40 -23.43
N PHE A 107 0.59 13.36 -22.20
CA PHE A 107 0.19 14.31 -21.18
C PHE A 107 0.82 15.65 -21.56
N SER A 108 0.00 16.69 -21.58
CA SER A 108 0.45 18.02 -21.96
C SER A 108 1.60 18.47 -21.04
N LYS A 109 2.53 19.29 -21.55
CA LYS A 109 3.60 19.91 -20.73
C LYS A 109 3.06 20.66 -19.49
N LYS A 110 1.76 20.97 -19.46
CA LYS A 110 1.03 21.58 -18.33
C LYS A 110 0.74 20.59 -17.20
N GLN A 111 0.60 19.30 -17.48
CA GLN A 111 0.44 18.23 -16.49
C GLN A 111 1.79 17.86 -15.87
N GLN A 112 2.87 17.73 -16.65
CA GLN A 112 4.21 17.44 -16.10
C GLN A 112 4.70 18.51 -15.10
N LYS A 113 4.35 19.79 -15.31
CA LYS A 113 4.79 20.91 -14.46
C LYS A 113 4.06 21.04 -13.11
N LEU A 114 3.02 20.26 -12.84
CA LEU A 114 2.24 20.34 -11.59
C LEU A 114 2.80 19.47 -10.45
N VAL A 115 3.70 18.52 -10.75
CA VAL A 115 4.37 17.68 -9.74
C VAL A 115 5.44 18.48 -8.96
N GLU A 116 5.82 19.66 -9.46
CA GLU A 116 6.90 20.46 -8.85
C GLU A 116 6.55 21.03 -7.47
N LYS A 117 5.28 21.12 -7.04
CA LYS A 117 4.95 21.57 -5.67
C LYS A 117 3.71 20.92 -5.02
N LYS A 118 4.02 20.05 -4.05
CA LYS A 118 3.50 19.93 -2.67
C LYS A 118 2.52 18.83 -2.28
N ASP A 119 1.69 18.26 -3.14
CA ASP A 119 0.75 17.22 -2.67
C ASP A 119 1.19 15.82 -3.06
N LYS A 120 1.78 15.11 -2.09
CA LYS A 120 2.23 13.73 -2.25
C LYS A 120 1.24 12.71 -1.65
N LYS A 121 0.01 13.12 -1.35
CA LYS A 121 -1.05 12.19 -0.93
C LYS A 121 -1.39 11.23 -2.06
N LEU A 122 -1.73 10.00 -1.70
CA LEU A 122 -2.15 8.96 -2.64
C LEU A 122 -3.25 9.43 -3.58
N VAL A 123 -4.32 10.02 -3.04
CA VAL A 123 -5.46 10.58 -3.80
C VAL A 123 -5.03 11.61 -4.84
N SER A 124 -4.11 12.51 -4.48
CA SER A 124 -3.63 13.58 -5.35
C SER A 124 -2.76 13.03 -6.48
N ILE A 125 -1.95 12.01 -6.19
CA ILE A 125 -1.12 11.32 -7.18
C ILE A 125 -2.00 10.50 -8.14
N TYR A 126 -2.97 9.77 -7.61
CA TYR A 126 -3.91 8.99 -8.42
C TYR A 126 -4.67 9.90 -9.39
N LYS A 127 -5.29 10.97 -8.87
CA LYS A 127 -6.01 11.96 -9.69
C LYS A 127 -5.13 12.59 -10.75
N HIS A 128 -3.87 12.83 -10.43
CA HIS A 128 -2.93 13.38 -11.39
C HIS A 128 -2.63 12.42 -12.55
N ILE A 129 -2.46 11.12 -12.27
CA ILE A 129 -2.10 10.11 -13.26
C ILE A 129 -3.32 9.71 -14.11
N PHE A 130 -4.47 9.49 -13.46
CA PHE A 130 -5.64 8.89 -14.11
C PHE A 130 -6.74 9.92 -14.47
N GLY A 131 -6.65 11.15 -13.97
CA GLY A 131 -7.63 12.19 -14.24
C GLY A 131 -8.97 12.03 -13.50
N SER A 132 -9.08 11.04 -12.61
CA SER A 132 -10.28 10.71 -11.83
C SER A 132 -9.96 10.57 -10.33
N GLU A 133 -10.98 10.64 -9.48
CA GLU A 133 -10.83 10.35 -8.05
C GLU A 133 -10.74 8.83 -7.80
N ILE A 134 -10.22 8.45 -6.63
CA ILE A 134 -10.28 7.07 -6.14
C ILE A 134 -11.71 6.81 -5.65
N GLU A 135 -12.37 5.80 -6.21
CA GLU A 135 -13.66 5.31 -5.72
C GLU A 135 -13.49 4.70 -4.32
N ASP A 136 -14.35 5.08 -3.37
CA ASP A 136 -14.25 4.68 -1.97
C ASP A 136 -12.87 4.97 -1.33
N ALA A 137 -12.32 6.15 -1.60
CA ALA A 137 -11.10 6.61 -0.93
C ALA A 137 -11.21 6.46 0.60
N HIS A 138 -10.09 6.10 1.25
CA HIS A 138 -10.01 5.76 2.68
C HIS A 138 -10.56 4.37 3.07
N PHE A 139 -11.05 3.59 2.11
CA PHE A 139 -11.21 2.15 2.29
C PHE A 139 -9.90 1.45 1.92
N ALA A 140 -9.42 0.59 2.82
CA ALA A 140 -8.11 -0.06 2.69
C ALA A 140 -7.93 -0.76 1.33
N LEU A 141 -8.94 -1.50 0.85
CA LEU A 141 -8.85 -2.20 -0.43
C LEU A 141 -8.79 -1.23 -1.63
N SER A 142 -9.55 -0.14 -1.60
CA SER A 142 -9.56 0.85 -2.67
C SER A 142 -8.24 1.62 -2.73
N ASP A 143 -7.69 2.01 -1.57
CA ASP A 143 -6.38 2.66 -1.47
C ASP A 143 -5.25 1.71 -1.95
N VAL A 144 -5.31 0.43 -1.58
CA VAL A 144 -4.37 -0.61 -2.06
C VAL A 144 -4.43 -0.76 -3.58
N LYS A 145 -5.63 -0.85 -4.16
CA LYS A 145 -5.81 -0.96 -5.63
C LYS A 145 -5.27 0.29 -6.34
N ALA A 146 -5.55 1.47 -5.81
CA ALA A 146 -5.03 2.72 -6.34
C ALA A 146 -3.50 2.75 -6.29
N LEU A 147 -2.90 2.32 -5.19
CA LEU A 147 -1.45 2.22 -5.04
C LEU A 147 -0.83 1.23 -6.03
N ALA A 148 -1.44 0.05 -6.21
CA ALA A 148 -1.00 -0.94 -7.19
C ALA A 148 -1.00 -0.37 -8.62
N LEU A 149 -2.07 0.34 -9.01
CA LEU A 149 -2.18 0.99 -10.32
C LEU A 149 -1.11 2.07 -10.51
N ILE A 150 -0.89 2.94 -9.51
CA ILE A 150 0.17 3.96 -9.55
C ILE A 150 1.53 3.28 -9.76
N SER A 151 1.80 2.21 -9.02
CA SER A 151 3.06 1.49 -9.07
C SER A 151 3.30 0.79 -10.40
N VAL A 152 2.27 0.19 -11.03
CA VAL A 152 2.40 -0.38 -12.37
C VAL A 152 2.76 0.69 -13.40
N VAL A 153 2.10 1.86 -13.32
CA VAL A 153 2.32 2.95 -14.30
C VAL A 153 3.66 3.63 -14.10
N ARG A 154 4.14 3.78 -12.85
CA ARG A 154 5.34 4.57 -12.56
C ARG A 154 6.59 3.78 -12.21
N PHE A 155 6.45 2.61 -11.63
CA PHE A 155 7.57 1.91 -10.98
C PHE A 155 7.82 0.51 -11.53
N SER A 156 7.02 0.03 -12.48
CA SER A 156 7.18 -1.30 -13.08
C SER A 156 8.60 -1.58 -13.56
N ALA A 157 9.23 -0.64 -14.26
CA ALA A 157 10.61 -0.76 -14.72
C ALA A 157 11.60 -0.92 -13.54
N HIS A 158 11.41 -0.20 -12.44
CA HIS A 158 12.29 -0.24 -11.28
C HIS A 158 12.12 -1.51 -10.43
N PHE A 159 10.95 -2.15 -10.47
CA PHE A 159 10.78 -3.45 -9.81
C PHE A 159 11.46 -4.59 -10.56
N CYS A 160 11.61 -4.50 -11.89
CA CYS A 160 12.38 -5.46 -12.67
C CYS A 160 13.87 -5.47 -12.32
N ASP A 161 14.39 -4.34 -11.83
CA ASP A 161 15.78 -4.17 -11.39
C ASP A 161 16.00 -4.54 -9.92
N ALA A 162 14.94 -4.96 -9.20
CA ALA A 162 15.06 -5.37 -7.82
C ALA A 162 16.02 -6.56 -7.68
N PRO A 163 16.83 -6.62 -6.59
CA PRO A 163 17.73 -7.74 -6.35
C PRO A 163 16.98 -9.07 -6.38
N LYS A 164 17.38 -9.97 -7.28
CA LYS A 164 16.81 -11.31 -7.38
C LYS A 164 17.48 -12.21 -6.36
N LYS A 165 16.70 -12.82 -5.47
CA LYS A 165 17.20 -13.92 -4.64
C LYS A 165 16.90 -15.22 -5.36
N HIS A 166 17.88 -16.12 -5.43
CA HIS A 166 17.76 -17.40 -6.14
C HIS A 166 17.31 -17.27 -7.62
N GLY A 167 17.58 -16.13 -8.27
CA GLY A 167 17.19 -15.88 -9.66
C GLY A 167 15.72 -15.50 -9.88
N MET A 168 14.91 -15.44 -8.82
CA MET A 168 13.50 -15.03 -8.90
C MET A 168 13.33 -13.56 -8.50
N LEU A 169 12.36 -12.89 -9.13
CA LEU A 169 11.92 -11.57 -8.66
C LEU A 169 11.11 -11.73 -7.37
N PRO A 170 11.21 -10.77 -6.44
CA PRO A 170 10.42 -10.84 -5.22
C PRO A 170 8.93 -10.64 -5.53
N LYS A 171 8.08 -11.32 -4.74
CA LYS A 171 6.63 -11.15 -4.77
C LYS A 171 6.26 -9.74 -4.32
N LEU A 172 5.37 -9.07 -5.05
CA LEU A 172 4.94 -7.70 -4.73
C LEU A 172 3.60 -7.73 -4.00
N ILE A 173 3.59 -7.35 -2.72
CA ILE A 173 2.37 -7.27 -1.91
C ILE A 173 2.11 -5.83 -1.50
N TYR A 174 0.94 -5.32 -1.88
CA TYR A 174 0.49 -3.97 -1.55
C TYR A 174 -0.31 -3.95 -0.24
N LEU A 175 0.00 -2.98 0.62
CA LEU A 175 -0.63 -2.72 1.92
C LEU A 175 -1.49 -1.46 1.91
#